data_AF-A0A415V9L8-F1
#
_entry.id   AF-A0A415V9L8-F1
#
_cell.length_a   1.000
_cell.length_b   1.000
_cell.length_c   1.000
_cell.angle_alpha   90.00
_cell.angle_beta   90.00
_cell.angle_gamma   90.00
#
_symmetry.space_group_name_H-M   'P 1'
#
loop_
_entity.id
_entity.type
_entity.pdbx_description
1 polymer ?
#
loop_
_entity_poly.entity_id
_entity_poly.type
_entity_poly.pdbx_seq_one_letter_code
_entity_poly.pdbx_strand_id
1 'polypeptide(L)'
;MGIKKKIKKELIGTSDYPSNKIFTISNFITFTRLILTLVFLYLFVTDNNRVIAIVIYAVAASTDWMDGQIARMTKTVSWLGKVMDPICDRALLFTGVLGLVVRGELPIWVCVLIIGRDIYLGIGTLIVRHYHRRPIDVVFPGKIATALLMTGFSLTLLGFPVIDGLHLLPSTLTAFPGLNGSSVPLGIFFVYGGVIFSMLTAVIYSIKGGVAIKQALAHPEDEDIDFLNPEIED
;
A
#
# COMPACT_ATOMS: atom_id res chain seq x y z
N MET A 1 27.43 34.12 7.54
CA MET A 1 26.83 33.40 6.38
C MET A 1 27.34 31.95 6.18
N GLY A 2 28.39 31.48 6.89
CA GLY A 2 29.06 30.19 6.59
C GLY A 2 28.51 28.93 7.29
N ILE A 3 27.97 29.02 8.50
CA ILE A 3 27.59 27.83 9.30
C ILE A 3 26.28 27.20 8.80
N LYS A 4 25.23 28.00 8.54
CA LYS A 4 23.96 27.52 7.96
C LYS A 4 24.16 26.81 6.62
N LYS A 5 25.09 27.28 5.79
CA LYS A 5 25.40 26.70 4.47
C LYS A 5 26.13 25.35 4.60
N LYS A 6 26.95 25.18 5.64
CA LYS A 6 27.68 23.94 5.94
C LYS A 6 26.74 22.87 6.52
N ILE A 7 25.88 23.24 7.47
CA ILE A 7 24.83 22.37 8.03
C ILE A 7 23.87 21.90 6.94
N LYS A 8 23.39 22.83 6.08
CA LYS A 8 22.52 22.47 4.96
C LYS A 8 23.19 21.51 3.98
N LYS A 9 24.52 21.52 3.85
CA LYS A 9 25.27 20.63 2.94
C LYS A 9 25.47 19.23 3.53
N GLU A 10 25.62 19.11 4.84
CA GLU A 10 25.67 17.81 5.55
C GLU A 10 24.30 17.13 5.69
N LEU A 11 23.22 17.92 5.62
CA LEU A 11 21.85 17.40 5.67
C LEU A 11 21.37 16.85 4.31
N ILE A 12 22.01 17.19 3.18
CA ILE A 12 21.59 16.69 1.86
C ILE A 12 21.74 15.17 1.79
N GLY A 13 20.63 14.47 1.60
CA GLY A 13 20.53 13.00 1.58
C GLY A 13 19.71 12.41 2.73
N THR A 14 19.29 13.21 3.73
CA THR A 14 18.37 12.76 4.78
C THR A 14 16.90 12.83 4.33
N SER A 15 15.99 12.18 5.07
CA SER A 15 14.53 12.17 4.80
C SER A 15 13.92 13.58 4.64
N ASP A 16 14.48 14.55 5.36
CA ASP A 16 14.02 15.95 5.40
C ASP A 16 14.67 16.83 4.32
N TYR A 17 15.81 16.42 3.77
CA TYR A 17 16.56 17.16 2.74
C TYR A 17 17.03 16.22 1.62
N PRO A 18 16.11 15.74 0.77
CA PRO A 18 16.45 14.80 -0.29
C PRO A 18 17.39 15.42 -1.32
N SER A 19 18.32 14.61 -1.84
CA SER A 19 19.24 15.03 -2.89
C SER A 19 18.53 15.06 -4.26
N ASN A 20 18.88 16.04 -5.11
CA ASN A 20 18.41 16.13 -6.51
C ASN A 20 19.20 15.21 -7.46
N LYS A 21 20.10 14.36 -6.95
CA LYS A 21 20.85 13.41 -7.79
C LYS A 21 19.92 12.31 -8.31
N ILE A 22 19.93 12.13 -9.64
CA ILE A 22 19.11 11.13 -10.36
C ILE A 22 19.72 9.72 -10.24
N PHE A 23 21.04 9.59 -10.10
CA PHE A 23 21.71 8.31 -9.85
C PHE A 23 22.00 8.13 -8.36
N THR A 24 21.06 7.53 -7.65
CA THR A 24 21.23 7.01 -6.28
C THR A 24 20.92 5.52 -6.27
N ILE A 25 21.47 4.79 -5.29
CA ILE A 25 21.24 3.35 -5.11
C ILE A 25 19.74 3.06 -5.01
N SER A 26 19.01 3.89 -4.26
CA SER A 26 17.55 3.81 -4.13
C SER A 26 16.83 3.91 -5.49
N ASN A 27 17.20 4.85 -6.38
CA ASN A 27 16.55 4.96 -7.69
C ASN A 27 16.78 3.71 -8.57
N PHE A 28 17.96 3.09 -8.49
CA PHE A 28 18.24 1.86 -9.22
C PHE A 28 17.40 0.69 -8.70
N ILE A 29 17.20 0.62 -7.39
CA ILE A 29 16.38 -0.42 -6.77
C ILE A 29 14.90 -0.22 -7.12
N THR A 30 14.37 1.00 -7.02
CA THR A 30 12.99 1.32 -7.42
C THR A 30 12.75 0.99 -8.90
N PHE A 31 13.72 1.27 -9.78
CA PHE A 31 13.63 0.91 -11.21
C PHE A 31 13.67 -0.60 -11.45
N THR A 32 14.58 -1.31 -10.78
CA THR A 32 14.67 -2.78 -10.84
C THR A 32 13.36 -3.42 -10.37
N ARG A 33 12.77 -2.91 -9.29
CA ARG A 33 11.48 -3.37 -8.77
C ARG A 33 10.36 -3.18 -9.79
N LEU A 34 10.30 -2.03 -10.46
CA LEU A 34 9.31 -1.77 -11.50
C LEU A 34 9.45 -2.78 -12.65
N ILE A 35 10.67 -3.07 -13.10
CA ILE A 35 10.92 -4.09 -14.12
C ILE A 35 10.47 -5.47 -13.64
N LEU A 36 10.89 -5.89 -12.44
CA LEU A 36 10.51 -7.19 -11.87
C LEU A 36 8.98 -7.33 -11.74
N THR A 37 8.29 -6.25 -11.36
CA THR A 37 6.83 -6.19 -11.26
C THR A 37 6.15 -6.43 -12.62
N LEU A 38 6.64 -5.79 -13.68
CA LEU A 38 6.13 -5.98 -15.03
C LEU A 38 6.43 -7.39 -15.57
N VAL A 39 7.64 -7.90 -15.33
CA VAL A 39 8.04 -9.26 -15.70
C VAL A 39 7.17 -10.29 -14.98
N PHE A 40 6.93 -10.10 -13.68
CA PHE A 40 6.00 -10.92 -12.91
C PHE A 40 4.61 -10.94 -13.55
N LEU A 41 4.02 -9.77 -13.82
CA LEU A 41 2.68 -9.69 -14.39
C LEU A 41 2.61 -10.44 -15.73
N TYR A 42 3.60 -10.24 -16.60
CA TYR A 42 3.67 -10.93 -17.88
C TYR A 42 3.75 -12.45 -17.73
N LEU A 43 4.66 -12.95 -16.88
CA LEU A 43 4.84 -14.39 -16.67
C LEU A 43 3.61 -15.03 -16.03
N PHE A 44 3.02 -14.36 -15.04
CA PHE A 44 1.83 -14.84 -14.34
C PHE A 44 0.61 -14.91 -15.26
N VAL A 45 0.39 -13.88 -16.08
CA VAL A 45 -0.74 -13.84 -17.04
C VAL A 45 -0.56 -14.84 -18.18
N THR A 46 0.66 -15.01 -18.69
CA THR A 46 0.96 -15.93 -19.81
C THR A 46 1.03 -17.40 -19.38
N ASP A 47 0.82 -17.70 -18.08
CA ASP A 47 0.98 -19.04 -17.50
C ASP A 47 2.39 -19.64 -17.69
N ASN A 48 3.38 -18.79 -17.90
CA ASN A 48 4.77 -19.18 -18.05
C ASN A 48 5.36 -19.45 -16.66
N ASN A 49 5.02 -20.61 -16.11
CA ASN A 49 5.49 -21.15 -14.85
C ASN A 49 5.16 -20.25 -13.63
N ARG A 50 3.99 -20.51 -13.04
CA ARG A 50 3.48 -19.85 -11.84
C ARG A 50 4.52 -19.74 -10.72
N VAL A 51 5.34 -20.77 -10.50
CA VAL A 51 6.35 -20.78 -9.44
C VAL A 51 7.40 -19.70 -9.67
N ILE A 52 7.89 -19.57 -10.90
CA ILE A 52 8.88 -18.55 -11.26
C ILE A 52 8.27 -17.16 -11.09
N ALA A 53 7.02 -16.96 -11.52
CA ALA A 53 6.32 -15.69 -11.32
C ALA A 53 6.22 -15.33 -9.83
N ILE A 54 5.80 -16.27 -8.97
CA ILE A 54 5.72 -16.04 -7.52
C ILE A 54 7.10 -15.72 -6.92
N VAL A 55 8.16 -16.41 -7.35
CA VAL A 55 9.53 -16.14 -6.89
C VAL A 55 9.95 -14.72 -7.28
N ILE A 56 9.70 -14.29 -8.52
CA ILE A 56 10.00 -12.93 -8.97
C ILE A 56 9.19 -11.90 -8.16
N TYR A 57 7.91 -12.17 -7.91
CA TYR A 57 7.06 -11.31 -7.08
C TYR A 57 7.60 -11.20 -5.66
N ALA A 58 7.99 -12.31 -5.04
CA ALA A 58 8.56 -12.35 -3.70
C ALA A 58 9.89 -11.60 -3.62
N VAL A 59 10.75 -11.71 -4.64
CA VAL A 59 12.00 -10.94 -4.76
C VAL A 59 11.71 -9.46 -4.93
N ALA A 60 10.74 -9.08 -5.76
CA ALA A 60 10.35 -7.67 -5.93
C ALA A 60 9.82 -7.07 -4.62
N ALA A 61 9.00 -7.82 -3.87
CA ALA A 61 8.46 -7.42 -2.58
C ALA A 61 9.55 -7.29 -1.49
N SER A 62 10.49 -8.23 -1.43
CA SER A 62 11.57 -8.20 -0.43
C SER A 62 12.57 -7.07 -0.70
N THR A 63 12.80 -6.75 -1.98
CA THR A 63 13.68 -5.66 -2.40
C THR A 63 13.21 -4.30 -1.88
N ASP A 64 11.90 -4.08 -1.74
CA ASP A 64 11.35 -2.87 -1.12
C ASP A 64 11.76 -2.72 0.35
N TRP A 65 11.53 -3.79 1.13
CA TRP A 65 11.86 -3.79 2.54
C TRP A 65 13.35 -3.57 2.78
N MET A 66 14.20 -4.19 1.96
CA MET A 66 15.66 -4.05 2.05
C MET A 66 16.12 -2.63 1.71
N ASP A 67 15.60 -2.00 0.65
CA ASP A 67 16.00 -0.64 0.27
C ASP A 67 15.52 0.40 1.28
N GLY A 68 14.31 0.24 1.82
CA GLY A 68 13.79 1.09 2.89
C GLY A 68 14.68 1.10 4.12
N GLN A 69 15.35 0.00 4.44
CA GLN A 69 16.33 -0.07 5.53
C GLN A 69 17.68 0.55 5.14
N ILE A 70 18.21 0.19 3.96
CA ILE A 70 19.52 0.65 3.49
C ILE A 70 19.53 2.17 3.24
N ALA A 71 18.48 2.73 2.65
CA ALA A 71 18.35 4.16 2.40
C ALA A 71 18.28 4.98 3.69
N ARG A 72 17.61 4.46 4.74
CA ARG A 72 17.57 5.07 6.07
C ARG A 72 18.94 5.07 6.75
N MET A 73 19.69 3.98 6.60
CA MET A 73 21.04 3.85 7.17
C MET A 73 22.09 4.67 6.43
N THR A 74 21.97 4.84 5.11
CA THR A 74 23.00 5.48 4.27
C THR A 74 22.77 6.97 4.02
N LYS A 75 21.66 7.57 4.47
CA LYS A 75 21.31 8.98 4.20
C LYS A 75 21.48 9.34 2.71
N THR A 76 20.99 8.46 1.83
CA THR A 76 21.01 8.68 0.36
C THR A 76 19.59 8.79 -0.21
N VAL A 77 18.70 9.48 0.50
CA VAL A 77 17.33 9.73 0.04
C VAL A 77 17.35 10.74 -1.10
N SER A 78 16.77 10.38 -2.25
CA SER A 78 16.60 11.27 -3.40
C SER A 78 15.16 11.77 -3.48
N TRP A 79 14.94 12.95 -4.08
CA TRP A 79 13.57 13.48 -4.24
C TRP A 79 12.76 12.62 -5.21
N LEU A 80 13.41 12.12 -6.27
CA LEU A 80 12.79 11.25 -7.25
C LEU A 80 12.37 9.91 -6.63
N GLY A 81 13.23 9.29 -5.83
CA GLY A 81 12.91 8.07 -5.09
C GLY A 81 11.71 8.28 -4.18
N LYS A 82 11.71 9.36 -3.37
CA LYS A 82 10.60 9.68 -2.45
C LYS A 82 9.23 9.82 -3.15
N VAL A 83 9.20 10.25 -4.41
CA VAL A 83 7.97 10.34 -5.22
C VAL A 83 7.64 9.01 -5.91
N MET A 84 8.65 8.28 -6.39
CA MET A 84 8.49 7.02 -7.10
C MET A 84 8.15 5.84 -6.17
N ASP A 85 8.66 5.83 -4.94
CA ASP A 85 8.48 4.71 -4.01
C ASP A 85 6.99 4.41 -3.73
N PRO A 86 6.13 5.39 -3.38
CA PRO A 86 4.70 5.13 -3.18
C PRO A 86 3.97 4.65 -4.44
N ILE A 87 4.47 5.01 -5.63
CA ILE A 87 3.90 4.59 -6.92
C ILE A 87 4.29 3.14 -7.20
N CYS A 88 5.57 2.81 -7.06
CA CYS A 88 6.09 1.47 -7.27
C CYS A 88 5.56 0.46 -6.24
N ASP A 89 5.39 0.87 -4.98
CA ASP A 89 4.78 0.03 -3.93
C ASP A 89 3.34 -0.34 -4.28
N ARG A 90 2.56 0.63 -4.74
CA ARG A 90 1.18 0.38 -5.20
C ARG A 90 1.14 -0.41 -6.49
N ALA A 91 2.10 -0.22 -7.40
CA ALA A 91 2.17 -0.96 -8.66
C ALA A 91 2.36 -2.47 -8.42
N LEU A 92 3.21 -2.86 -7.47
CA LEU A 92 3.39 -4.29 -7.14
C LEU A 92 2.09 -4.91 -6.64
N LEU A 93 1.39 -4.24 -5.72
CA LEU A 93 0.09 -4.71 -5.24
C LEU A 93 -0.93 -4.79 -6.38
N PHE A 94 -1.06 -3.72 -7.18
CA PHE A 94 -2.06 -3.65 -8.26
C PHE A 94 -1.81 -4.70 -9.34
N THR A 95 -0.55 -4.94 -9.72
CA THR A 95 -0.23 -6.00 -10.68
C THR A 95 -0.49 -7.39 -10.12
N GLY A 96 -0.23 -7.64 -8.84
CA GLY A 96 -0.61 -8.90 -8.17
C GLY A 96 -2.12 -9.15 -8.22
N VAL A 97 -2.92 -8.16 -7.83
CA VAL A 97 -4.39 -8.26 -7.86
C VAL A 97 -4.91 -8.41 -9.28
N LEU A 98 -4.41 -7.59 -10.22
CA LEU A 98 -4.82 -7.64 -11.62
C LEU A 98 -4.48 -8.98 -12.26
N GLY A 99 -3.29 -9.52 -11.98
CA GLY A 99 -2.86 -10.85 -12.44
C GLY A 99 -3.84 -11.94 -11.98
N LEU A 100 -4.23 -11.92 -10.71
CA LEU A 100 -5.23 -12.85 -10.17
C LEU A 100 -6.60 -12.72 -10.84
N VAL A 101 -7.05 -11.50 -11.15
CA VAL A 101 -8.32 -11.27 -11.86
C VAL A 101 -8.25 -11.80 -13.29
N VAL A 102 -7.16 -11.52 -14.02
CA VAL A 102 -6.99 -11.98 -15.41
C VAL A 102 -6.94 -13.50 -15.48
N ARG A 103 -6.38 -14.15 -14.46
CA ARG A 103 -6.38 -15.62 -14.32
C ARG A 103 -7.74 -16.20 -13.87
N GLY A 104 -8.72 -15.36 -13.54
CA GLY A 104 -10.03 -15.78 -13.05
C GLY A 104 -10.01 -16.35 -11.62
N GLU A 105 -8.90 -16.21 -10.90
CA GLU A 105 -8.73 -16.72 -9.53
C GLU A 105 -9.29 -15.75 -8.48
N LEU A 106 -9.52 -14.49 -8.86
CA LEU A 106 -10.04 -13.45 -7.99
C LEU A 106 -11.14 -12.68 -8.71
N PRO A 107 -12.31 -12.49 -8.08
CA PRO A 107 -13.43 -11.85 -8.74
C PRO A 107 -13.18 -10.34 -8.91
N ILE A 108 -13.57 -9.79 -10.06
CA ILE A 108 -13.24 -8.41 -10.45
C ILE A 108 -13.70 -7.36 -9.43
N TRP A 109 -14.80 -7.59 -8.71
CA TRP A 109 -15.30 -6.66 -7.71
C TRP A 109 -14.31 -6.45 -6.56
N VAL A 110 -13.55 -7.47 -6.16
CA VAL A 110 -12.51 -7.33 -5.11
C VAL A 110 -11.42 -6.37 -5.57
N CYS A 111 -10.99 -6.50 -6.83
CA CYS A 111 -10.01 -5.61 -7.43
C CYS A 111 -10.50 -4.17 -7.48
N VAL A 112 -11.73 -3.96 -7.96
CA VAL A 112 -12.36 -2.63 -8.01
C VAL A 112 -12.46 -2.02 -6.61
N LEU A 113 -12.86 -2.79 -5.61
CA LEU A 113 -12.97 -2.31 -4.24
C LEU A 113 -11.63 -1.93 -3.62
N ILE A 114 -10.58 -2.72 -3.85
CA ILE A 114 -9.26 -2.47 -3.26
C ILE A 114 -8.58 -1.28 -3.94
N ILE A 115 -8.52 -1.28 -5.28
CA ILE A 115 -7.92 -0.18 -6.05
C ILE A 115 -8.75 1.09 -5.85
N GLY A 116 -10.07 1.00 -5.96
CA GLY A 116 -10.98 2.12 -5.76
C GLY A 116 -10.86 2.73 -4.36
N ARG A 117 -10.75 1.89 -3.32
CA ARG A 117 -10.53 2.36 -1.95
C ARG A 117 -9.18 3.05 -1.78
N ASP A 118 -8.11 2.52 -2.36
CA ASP A 118 -6.77 3.12 -2.28
C ASP A 118 -6.68 4.48 -2.99
N ILE A 119 -7.40 4.63 -4.10
CA ILE A 119 -7.56 5.91 -4.79
C ILE A 119 -8.39 6.86 -3.93
N TYR A 120 -9.54 6.40 -3.42
CA TYR A 120 -10.43 7.19 -2.56
C TYR A 120 -9.69 7.73 -1.32
N LEU A 121 -8.97 6.88 -0.59
CA LEU A 121 -8.19 7.31 0.58
C LEU A 121 -7.02 8.23 0.21
N GLY A 122 -6.39 7.99 -0.95
CA GLY A 122 -5.34 8.87 -1.47
C GLY A 122 -5.86 10.28 -1.74
N ILE A 123 -6.98 10.40 -2.45
CA ILE A 123 -7.65 11.68 -2.73
C ILE A 123 -8.12 12.33 -1.42
N GLY A 124 -8.75 11.56 -0.53
CA GLY A 124 -9.18 12.04 0.78
C GLY A 124 -8.04 12.63 1.59
N THR A 125 -6.87 11.98 1.58
CA THR A 125 -5.66 12.47 2.25
C THR A 125 -5.14 13.75 1.60
N LEU A 126 -5.16 13.88 0.27
CA LEU A 126 -4.77 15.11 -0.43
C LEU A 126 -5.71 16.28 -0.08
N ILE A 127 -7.01 16.03 -0.02
CA ILE A 127 -8.00 17.04 0.37
C ILE A 127 -7.79 17.45 1.83
N VAL A 128 -7.70 16.49 2.76
CA VAL A 128 -7.47 16.79 4.17
C VAL A 128 -6.17 17.57 4.34
N ARG A 129 -5.10 17.18 3.65
CA ARG A 129 -3.79 17.86 3.72
C ARG A 129 -3.82 19.31 3.24
N HIS A 130 -4.79 19.69 2.40
CA HIS A 130 -4.99 21.08 1.99
C HIS A 130 -5.47 21.95 3.15
N TYR A 131 -6.22 21.39 4.09
CA TYR A 131 -6.81 22.11 5.22
C TYR A 131 -6.15 21.82 6.57
N HIS A 132 -5.54 20.64 6.72
CA HIS A 132 -4.94 20.16 7.96
C HIS A 132 -3.58 19.56 7.65
N ARG A 133 -2.51 20.25 8.08
CA ARG A 133 -1.14 19.86 7.71
C ARG A 133 -0.63 18.58 8.37
N ARG A 134 -1.27 18.11 9.44
CA ARG A 134 -0.84 16.90 10.18
C ARG A 134 -1.49 15.62 9.63
N PRO A 135 -0.74 14.51 9.55
CA PRO A 135 -1.27 13.23 9.09
C PRO A 135 -2.25 12.63 10.11
N ILE A 136 -3.33 12.00 9.64
CA ILE A 136 -4.30 11.31 10.49
C ILE A 136 -3.67 10.01 11.02
N ASP A 137 -3.73 9.79 12.33
CA ASP A 137 -3.19 8.60 12.97
C ASP A 137 -3.75 7.28 12.44
N VAL A 138 -2.89 6.25 12.48
CA VAL A 138 -3.21 4.91 11.98
C VAL A 138 -4.22 4.22 12.88
N VAL A 139 -5.36 3.82 12.31
CA VAL A 139 -6.40 3.11 13.06
C VAL A 139 -6.14 1.60 13.09
N PHE A 140 -6.44 0.96 14.22
CA PHE A 140 -6.22 -0.48 14.42
C PHE A 140 -6.91 -1.38 13.37
N PRO A 141 -8.17 -1.11 12.95
CA PRO A 141 -8.81 -1.86 11.87
C PRO A 141 -8.02 -1.85 10.55
N GLY A 142 -7.26 -0.77 10.29
CA GLY A 142 -6.42 -0.67 9.10
C GLY A 142 -5.24 -1.61 9.14
N LYS A 143 -4.64 -1.82 10.32
CA LYS A 143 -3.56 -2.81 10.50
C LYS A 143 -4.05 -4.23 10.25
N ILE A 144 -5.24 -4.56 10.75
CA ILE A 144 -5.90 -5.85 10.50
C ILE A 144 -6.19 -6.02 9.00
N ALA A 145 -6.77 -5.00 8.37
CA ALA A 145 -7.07 -5.02 6.93
C ALA A 145 -5.83 -5.34 6.10
N THR A 146 -4.73 -4.63 6.36
CA THR A 146 -3.47 -4.84 5.65
C THR A 146 -2.91 -6.25 5.89
N ALA A 147 -2.90 -6.74 7.13
CA ALA A 147 -2.44 -8.09 7.43
C ALA A 147 -3.27 -9.16 6.68
N LEU A 148 -4.59 -9.05 6.74
CA LEU A 148 -5.49 -9.99 6.04
C LEU A 148 -5.32 -9.93 4.52
N LEU A 149 -5.21 -8.75 3.93
CA LEU A 149 -5.00 -8.60 2.48
C LEU A 149 -3.64 -9.15 2.04
N MET A 150 -2.56 -8.83 2.76
CA MET A 150 -1.23 -9.32 2.41
C MET A 150 -1.15 -10.85 2.51
N THR A 151 -1.67 -11.44 3.59
CA THR A 151 -1.75 -12.89 3.75
C THR A 151 -2.66 -13.52 2.70
N GLY A 152 -3.83 -12.92 2.46
CA GLY A 152 -4.81 -13.40 1.49
C GLY A 152 -4.28 -13.42 0.07
N PHE A 153 -3.65 -12.33 -0.38
CA PHE A 153 -3.05 -12.26 -1.71
C PHE A 153 -1.86 -13.19 -1.86
N SER A 154 -0.99 -13.29 -0.86
CA SER A 154 0.16 -14.19 -0.92
C SER A 154 -0.27 -15.65 -1.04
N LEU A 155 -1.27 -16.07 -0.27
CA LEU A 155 -1.82 -17.43 -0.35
C LEU A 155 -2.60 -17.68 -1.64
N THR A 156 -3.33 -16.69 -2.14
CA THR A 156 -4.06 -16.81 -3.41
C THR A 156 -3.06 -16.90 -4.58
N LEU A 157 -2.02 -16.08 -4.59
CA LEU A 157 -0.92 -16.19 -5.55
C LEU A 157 -0.24 -17.55 -5.47
N LEU A 158 -0.03 -18.10 -4.26
CA LEU A 158 0.51 -19.45 -4.10
C LEU A 158 -0.44 -20.54 -4.61
N GLY A 159 -1.75 -20.33 -4.48
CA GLY A 159 -2.79 -21.29 -4.87
C GLY A 159 -2.96 -22.45 -3.89
N PHE A 160 -2.34 -22.40 -2.71
CA PHE A 160 -2.34 -23.48 -1.71
C PHE A 160 -2.45 -22.91 -0.28
N PRO A 161 -3.10 -23.60 0.68
CA PRO A 161 -3.91 -24.81 0.51
C PRO A 161 -5.27 -24.49 -0.15
N VAL A 162 -5.76 -25.43 -0.95
CA VAL A 162 -7.13 -25.38 -1.48
C VAL A 162 -8.07 -25.98 -0.45
N ILE A 163 -9.11 -25.24 -0.09
CA ILE A 163 -10.15 -25.70 0.82
C ILE A 163 -11.49 -25.78 0.10
N ASP A 164 -12.31 -26.72 0.55
CA ASP A 164 -13.66 -26.86 0.02
C ASP A 164 -14.50 -25.63 0.36
N GLY A 165 -15.35 -25.25 -0.60
CA GLY A 165 -16.18 -24.08 -0.47
C GLY A 165 -17.20 -24.25 0.65
N LEU A 166 -17.44 -23.17 1.39
CA LEU A 166 -18.58 -23.04 2.27
C LEU A 166 -19.83 -22.94 1.39
N HIS A 167 -20.81 -23.82 1.58
CA HIS A 167 -22.08 -23.81 0.84
C HIS A 167 -23.07 -22.77 1.39
N LEU A 168 -22.60 -21.54 1.62
CA LEU A 168 -23.39 -20.47 2.23
C LEU A 168 -24.27 -19.74 1.20
N LEU A 169 -23.84 -19.71 -0.05
CA LEU A 169 -24.52 -19.05 -1.17
C LEU A 169 -24.86 -20.06 -2.27
N PRO A 170 -25.87 -19.76 -3.12
CA PRO A 170 -26.19 -20.59 -4.28
C PRO A 170 -24.98 -20.74 -5.22
N SER A 171 -24.80 -21.93 -5.80
CA SER A 171 -23.71 -22.22 -6.74
C SER A 171 -23.74 -21.36 -8.01
N THR A 172 -24.89 -20.78 -8.35
CA THR A 172 -25.07 -19.84 -9.46
C THR A 172 -24.36 -18.51 -9.24
N LEU A 173 -24.07 -18.14 -7.98
CA LEU A 173 -23.48 -16.87 -7.63
C LEU A 173 -21.95 -16.93 -7.71
N THR A 174 -21.42 -17.00 -8.94
CA THR A 174 -19.97 -17.10 -9.22
C THR A 174 -19.15 -15.90 -8.76
N ALA A 175 -19.81 -14.78 -8.42
CA ALA A 175 -19.14 -13.60 -7.89
C ALA A 175 -18.46 -13.86 -6.54
N PHE A 176 -18.89 -14.87 -5.77
CA PHE A 176 -18.33 -15.16 -4.44
C PHE A 176 -17.71 -16.55 -4.38
N PRO A 177 -16.58 -16.78 -5.09
CA PRO A 177 -15.88 -18.06 -5.06
C PRO A 177 -15.53 -18.44 -3.62
N GLY A 178 -15.71 -19.71 -3.28
CA GLY A 178 -15.52 -20.25 -1.94
C GLY A 178 -16.74 -20.14 -1.03
N LEU A 179 -17.60 -19.13 -1.20
CA LEU A 179 -18.88 -19.02 -0.46
C LEU A 179 -20.05 -19.65 -1.22
N ASN A 180 -19.89 -19.88 -2.51
CA ASN A 180 -20.84 -20.57 -3.38
C ASN A 180 -20.61 -22.09 -3.44
N GLY A 181 -19.76 -22.65 -2.55
CA GLY A 181 -19.39 -24.06 -2.53
C GLY A 181 -18.25 -24.47 -3.48
N SER A 182 -17.68 -23.56 -4.29
CA SER A 182 -16.52 -23.91 -5.12
C SER A 182 -15.25 -24.06 -4.28
N SER A 183 -14.43 -25.08 -4.54
CA SER A 183 -13.13 -25.22 -3.88
C SER A 183 -12.17 -24.13 -4.36
N VAL A 184 -11.55 -23.43 -3.41
CA VAL A 184 -10.71 -22.25 -3.68
C VAL A 184 -9.48 -22.21 -2.78
N PRO A 185 -8.41 -21.49 -3.16
CA PRO A 185 -7.32 -21.21 -2.24
C PRO A 185 -7.82 -20.53 -0.97
N LEU A 186 -7.32 -20.97 0.19
CA LEU A 186 -7.65 -20.43 1.51
C LEU A 186 -7.44 -18.91 1.59
N GLY A 187 -6.52 -18.37 0.78
CA GLY A 187 -6.29 -16.94 0.64
C GLY A 187 -7.53 -16.11 0.30
N ILE A 188 -8.51 -16.64 -0.44
CA ILE A 188 -9.71 -15.90 -0.82
C ILE A 188 -10.53 -15.46 0.40
N PHE A 189 -10.62 -16.29 1.44
CA PHE A 189 -11.36 -15.95 2.65
C PHE A 189 -10.68 -14.83 3.45
N PHE A 190 -9.34 -14.84 3.48
CA PHE A 190 -8.55 -13.75 4.06
C PHE A 190 -8.73 -12.46 3.25
N VAL A 191 -8.81 -12.55 1.92
CA VAL A 191 -9.10 -11.40 1.06
C VAL A 191 -10.48 -10.83 1.38
N TYR A 192 -11.53 -11.64 1.54
CA TYR A 192 -12.85 -11.14 1.93
C TYR A 192 -12.84 -10.42 3.29
N GLY A 193 -12.23 -11.03 4.31
CA GLY A 193 -12.06 -10.37 5.61
C GLY A 193 -11.28 -9.05 5.48
N GLY A 194 -10.19 -9.07 4.72
CA GLY A 194 -9.35 -7.91 4.44
C GLY A 194 -10.12 -6.78 3.75
N VAL A 195 -10.95 -7.09 2.75
CA VAL A 195 -11.83 -6.11 2.07
C VAL A 195 -12.84 -5.51 3.05
N ILE A 196 -13.47 -6.32 3.90
CA ILE A 196 -14.43 -5.82 4.90
C ILE A 196 -13.76 -4.84 5.87
N PHE A 197 -12.65 -5.24 6.49
CA PHE A 197 -11.89 -4.36 7.41
C PHE A 197 -11.33 -3.12 6.69
N SER A 198 -10.93 -3.27 5.43
CA SER A 198 -10.49 -2.19 4.56
C SER A 198 -11.59 -1.15 4.34
N MET A 199 -12.83 -1.58 4.08
CA MET A 199 -13.97 -0.68 3.92
C MET A 199 -14.36 0.01 5.22
N LEU A 200 -14.36 -0.72 6.34
CA LEU A 200 -14.57 -0.12 7.67
C LEU A 200 -13.52 0.95 7.97
N THR A 201 -12.25 0.66 7.65
CA THR A 201 -11.15 1.60 7.79
C THR A 201 -11.37 2.85 6.94
N ALA A 202 -11.84 2.69 5.69
CA ALA A 202 -12.13 3.81 4.81
C ALA A 202 -13.23 4.73 5.37
N VAL A 203 -14.29 4.16 5.93
CA VAL A 203 -15.35 4.94 6.60
C VAL A 203 -14.79 5.71 7.78
N ILE A 204 -13.99 5.08 8.64
CA ILE A 204 -13.38 5.74 9.80
C ILE A 204 -12.48 6.91 9.38
N TYR A 205 -11.63 6.72 8.37
CA TYR A 205 -10.78 7.79 7.86
C TYR A 205 -11.58 8.94 7.25
N SER A 206 -12.69 8.65 6.60
CA SER A 206 -13.57 9.67 6.01
C SER A 206 -14.20 10.55 7.09
N ILE A 207 -14.67 9.93 8.17
CA ILE A 207 -15.23 10.64 9.33
C ILE A 207 -14.15 11.49 10.00
N LYS A 208 -12.99 10.90 10.32
CA LYS A 208 -11.85 11.63 10.93
C LYS A 208 -11.37 12.79 10.07
N GLY A 209 -11.26 12.57 8.76
CA GLY A 209 -10.88 13.61 7.80
C GLY A 209 -11.89 14.76 7.76
N GLY A 210 -13.19 14.45 7.74
CA GLY A 210 -14.25 15.47 7.78
C GLY A 210 -14.23 16.29 9.08
N VAL A 211 -14.01 15.64 10.23
CA VAL A 211 -13.86 16.33 11.52
C VAL A 211 -12.61 17.23 11.52
N ALA A 212 -11.47 16.74 11.03
CA ALA A 212 -10.23 17.50 10.96
C ALA A 212 -10.37 18.75 10.07
N ILE A 213 -11.00 18.63 8.90
CA ILE A 213 -11.28 19.78 8.01
C ILE A 213 -12.19 20.80 8.71
N LYS A 214 -13.25 20.33 9.39
CA LYS A 214 -14.18 21.21 10.09
C LYS A 214 -13.51 21.96 11.25
N GLN A 215 -12.61 21.29 11.98
CA GLN A 215 -11.84 21.90 13.06
C GLN A 215 -10.85 22.94 12.53
N ALA A 216 -10.10 22.62 11.47
CA ALA A 216 -9.15 23.55 10.86
C ALA A 216 -9.83 24.81 10.30
N LEU A 217 -11.05 24.68 9.76
CA LEU A 217 -11.85 25.82 9.31
C LEU A 217 -12.42 26.65 10.46
N ALA A 218 -12.74 26.02 11.59
CA ALA A 218 -13.35 26.69 12.74
C ALA A 218 -12.31 27.44 13.58
N HIS A 219 -11.07 26.92 13.69
CA HIS A 219 -10.01 27.47 14.53
C HIS A 219 -8.72 27.61 13.71
N PRO A 220 -8.67 28.58 12.77
CA PRO A 220 -7.51 28.79 11.91
C PRO A 220 -6.26 29.22 12.69
N GLU A 221 -6.42 29.75 13.90
CA GLU A 221 -5.32 30.10 14.82
C GLU A 221 -4.72 28.91 15.58
N ASP A 222 -5.44 27.78 15.70
CA ASP A 222 -4.99 26.59 16.44
C ASP A 222 -4.22 25.58 15.56
N GLU A 223 -4.08 25.82 14.25
CA GLU A 223 -3.24 24.94 13.39
C GLU A 223 -1.77 24.92 13.85
N ASP A 224 -1.32 25.98 14.51
CA ASP A 224 0.03 26.10 15.08
C ASP A 224 0.09 25.64 16.56
N ILE A 225 -1.05 25.43 17.25
CA ILE A 225 -1.11 25.14 18.70
C ILE A 225 -1.76 23.78 18.95
N ASP A 226 -0.95 22.85 19.45
CA ASP A 226 -1.26 21.43 19.59
C ASP A 226 -2.24 21.12 20.75
N PHE A 227 -3.55 21.22 20.50
CA PHE A 227 -4.57 20.90 21.53
C PHE A 227 -4.79 19.39 21.76
N LEU A 228 -4.28 18.51 20.89
CA LEU A 228 -4.48 17.06 21.00
C LEU A 228 -3.24 16.31 21.49
N ASN A 229 -2.08 16.97 21.56
CA ASN A 229 -0.87 16.43 22.15
C ASN A 229 -0.07 17.58 22.79
N PRO A 230 -0.37 17.99 24.05
CA PRO A 230 0.45 18.99 24.72
C PRO A 230 1.90 18.48 24.73
N GLU A 231 2.84 19.37 24.41
CA GLU A 231 4.27 19.10 24.31
C GLU A 231 4.68 18.06 25.34
N ILE A 232 5.17 16.91 24.86
CA ILE A 232 5.93 16.01 25.72
C ILE A 232 7.21 16.79 26.02
N GLU A 233 7.23 17.49 27.15
CA GLU A 233 8.45 18.05 27.72
C GLU A 233 9.49 16.93 27.80
N ASP A 234 10.69 17.24 27.31
CA ASP A 234 11.85 16.35 27.06
C ASP A 234 12.13 15.31 28.16
#